data_AF-A0A2V8DSL8-F1
#
_entry.id   AF-A0A2V8DSL8-F1
#
_cell.length_a   1.000
_cell.length_b   1.000
_cell.length_c   1.000
_cell.angle_alpha   90.00
_cell.angle_beta   90.00
_cell.angle_gamma   90.00
#
_symmetry.space_group_name_H-M   'P 1'
#
loop_
_entity.id
_entity.type
_entity.pdbx_description
1 polymer ?
#
loop_
_entity_poly.entity_id
_entity_poly.type
_entity_poly.pdbx_seq_one_letter_code
_entity_poly.pdbx_strand_id
1 'polypeptide(L)'
;FGPRVEALAGMGAMAGADTSVGAVLDVERALLEHAVIVPLVHIRELYAVGERVESWSGPVVLGSGAWNLSNVWIRPEPAKPRPRQ
;
A
#
# COMPACT_ATOMS: atom_id res chain seq x y z
N PHE A 1 13.30 -24.95 -16.91
CA PHE A 1 12.81 -23.88 -16.04
C PHE A 1 13.92 -22.85 -15.91
N GLY A 2 13.61 -21.55 -15.82
CA GLY A 2 14.62 -20.48 -15.82
C GLY A 2 14.79 -19.85 -14.43
N PRO A 3 15.82 -18.99 -14.24
CA PRO A 3 16.17 -18.40 -12.93
C PRO A 3 15.00 -17.67 -12.25
N ARG A 4 14.11 -17.10 -13.07
CA ARG A 4 12.90 -16.40 -12.62
C ARG A 4 11.87 -17.33 -11.97
N VAL A 5 11.72 -18.55 -12.50
CA VAL A 5 10.78 -19.55 -11.99
C VAL A 5 11.33 -20.20 -10.72
N GLU A 6 12.64 -20.37 -10.63
CA GLU A 6 13.31 -20.88 -9.42
C GLU A 6 13.29 -19.87 -8.27
N ALA A 7 13.46 -18.56 -8.55
CA ALA A 7 13.27 -17.52 -7.55
C ALA A 7 11.81 -17.45 -7.05
N LEU A 8 10.83 -17.58 -7.96
CA LEU A 8 9.41 -17.66 -7.60
C LEU A 8 9.05 -18.91 -6.79
N ALA A 9 9.64 -20.06 -7.13
CA ALA A 9 9.42 -21.32 -6.44
C ALA A 9 10.18 -21.42 -5.10
N GLY A 10 11.32 -20.72 -4.99
CA GLY A 10 12.17 -20.67 -3.80
C GLY A 10 11.70 -19.69 -2.72
N MET A 11 10.74 -18.80 -3.02
CA MET A 11 10.02 -17.98 -2.03
C MET A 11 9.03 -18.80 -1.18
N GLY A 12 9.41 -20.02 -0.82
CA GLY A 12 8.74 -20.90 0.12
C GLY A 12 8.88 -20.39 1.55
N ALA A 13 8.31 -19.21 1.79
CA ALA A 13 7.81 -18.62 3.03
C ALA A 13 7.68 -17.12 2.73
N MET A 14 6.47 -16.67 2.39
CA MET A 14 6.18 -15.23 2.49
C MET A 14 6.60 -14.77 3.88
N ALA A 15 7.42 -13.73 3.96
CA ALA A 15 7.76 -13.09 5.21
C ALA A 15 6.45 -12.82 5.99
N GLY A 16 6.23 -13.56 7.05
CA GLY A 16 5.10 -13.35 7.96
C GLY A 16 5.32 -12.07 8.76
N ALA A 17 4.28 -11.59 9.43
CA ALA A 17 4.33 -10.38 10.25
C ALA A 17 5.46 -10.37 11.29
N ASP A 18 5.94 -11.54 11.71
CA ASP A 18 6.99 -11.73 12.71
C ASP A 18 8.42 -11.85 12.14
N THR A 19 8.59 -11.61 10.83
CA THR A 19 9.91 -11.71 10.19
C THR A 19 10.81 -10.56 10.65
N SER A 20 12.03 -10.88 11.08
CA SER A 20 12.97 -9.85 11.51
C SER A 20 13.44 -8.98 10.34
N VAL A 21 13.73 -7.71 10.61
CA VAL A 21 14.25 -6.76 9.60
C VAL A 21 15.53 -7.28 8.94
N GLY A 22 16.41 -7.93 9.71
CA GLY A 22 17.64 -8.53 9.18
C GLY A 22 17.37 -9.65 8.17
N ALA A 23 16.40 -10.52 8.44
CA ALA A 23 16.03 -11.59 7.51
C ALA A 23 15.42 -11.05 6.22
N VAL A 24 14.60 -9.99 6.29
CA VAL A 24 14.07 -9.32 5.08
C VAL A 24 15.21 -8.72 4.25
N LEU A 25 16.14 -8.01 4.91
CA LEU A 25 17.28 -7.38 4.23
C LEU A 25 18.17 -8.41 3.51
N ASP A 26 18.43 -9.56 4.13
CA ASP A 26 19.25 -10.61 3.52
C ASP A 26 18.59 -11.19 2.26
N VAL A 27 17.26 -11.36 2.27
CA VAL A 27 16.48 -11.80 1.09
C VAL A 27 16.46 -10.73 0.00
N GLU A 28 16.17 -9.48 0.35
CA GLU A 28 16.17 -8.36 -0.61
C GLU A 28 17.54 -8.21 -1.29
N ARG A 29 18.62 -8.28 -0.50
CA ARG A 29 19.99 -8.23 -1.03
C ARG A 29 20.26 -9.37 -2.02
N ALA A 30 19.88 -10.60 -1.68
CA ALA A 30 20.09 -11.75 -2.56
C ALA A 30 19.34 -11.60 -3.91
N LEU A 31 18.13 -11.04 -3.89
CA LEU A 31 17.32 -10.81 -5.10
C LEU A 31 17.92 -9.73 -6.01
N LEU A 32 18.53 -8.69 -5.43
CA LEU A 32 19.20 -7.62 -6.15
C LEU A 32 20.54 -8.07 -6.73
N GLU A 33 21.37 -8.78 -5.95
CA GLU A 33 22.70 -9.26 -6.37
C GLU A 33 22.64 -10.18 -7.59
N HIS A 34 21.60 -11.00 -7.69
CA HIS A 34 21.41 -11.93 -8.81
C HIS A 34 20.64 -11.31 -9.99
N ALA A 35 20.34 -10.00 -9.93
CA ALA A 35 19.51 -9.28 -10.92
C ALA A 35 18.17 -9.98 -11.23
N VAL A 36 17.64 -10.73 -10.25
CA VAL A 36 16.36 -11.45 -10.37
C VAL A 36 15.21 -10.44 -10.39
N ILE A 37 15.33 -9.38 -9.57
CA ILE A 37 14.46 -8.21 -9.57
C ILE A 37 15.32 -6.97 -9.78
N VAL A 38 14.88 -6.09 -10.68
CA VAL A 38 15.52 -4.79 -10.94
C VAL A 38 14.52 -3.69 -10.58
N PRO A 39 14.69 -3.00 -9.43
CA PRO A 39 13.83 -1.89 -9.05
C PRO A 39 14.02 -0.72 -10.02
N LEU A 40 12.94 -0.26 -10.64
CA LEU A 40 13.00 0.84 -11.60
C LEU A 40 12.75 2.20 -10.94
N VAL A 41 11.73 2.27 -10.08
CA VAL A 41 11.31 3.51 -9.42
C VAL A 41 10.40 3.21 -8.22
N HIS A 42 10.51 4.04 -7.17
CA HIS A 42 9.49 4.14 -6.13
C HIS A 42 8.55 5.29 -6.47
N ILE A 43 7.30 4.97 -6.80
CA ILE A 43 6.30 5.98 -7.19
C ILE A 43 5.59 6.45 -5.91
N ARG A 44 5.50 7.77 -5.72
CA ARG A 44 4.64 8.33 -4.68
C ARG A 44 3.19 8.13 -5.06
N GLU A 45 2.41 7.59 -4.14
CA GLU A 45 0.98 7.44 -4.34
C GLU A 45 0.31 8.82 -4.33
N LEU A 46 -0.56 9.06 -5.33
CA LEU A 46 -1.33 10.29 -5.48
C LEU A 46 -2.80 9.93 -5.34
N TYR A 47 -3.48 10.62 -4.43
CA TYR A 47 -4.88 10.38 -4.12
C TYR A 47 -5.68 11.66 -4.28
N ALA A 48 -6.81 11.56 -4.98
CA ALA A 48 -7.80 12.61 -5.01
C ALA A 48 -8.79 12.38 -3.86
N VAL A 49 -9.01 13.42 -3.04
CA VAL A 49 -10.04 13.42 -2.01
C VAL A 49 -11.24 14.22 -2.51
N GLY A 50 -12.43 13.69 -2.27
CA GLY A 50 -13.67 14.37 -2.64
C GLY A 50 -13.88 15.63 -1.80
N GLU A 51 -14.64 16.59 -2.32
CA GLU A 51 -14.88 17.90 -1.69
C GLU A 51 -15.39 17.81 -0.24
N ARG A 52 -16.10 16.73 0.10
CA ARG A 52 -16.67 16.53 1.43
C ARG A 52 -15.69 15.95 2.45
N VAL A 53 -14.51 15.49 2.05
CA VAL A 53 -13.49 15.02 3.00
C VAL A 53 -12.93 16.24 3.72
N GLU A 54 -13.21 16.32 5.03
CA GLU A 54 -12.78 17.42 5.88
C GLU A 54 -11.33 17.22 6.34
N SER A 55 -11.01 16.01 6.76
CA SER A 55 -9.65 15.65 7.16
C SER A 55 -9.40 14.15 7.05
N TRP A 56 -8.12 13.81 6.92
CA TRP A 56 -7.61 12.46 6.99
C TRP A 56 -6.39 12.47 7.90
N SER A 57 -6.49 11.84 9.08
CA SER A 57 -5.36 11.77 10.01
C SER A 57 -4.58 10.46 9.81
N GLY A 58 -3.28 10.55 9.53
CA GLY A 58 -2.39 9.39 9.35
C GLY A 58 -2.35 8.83 7.92
N PRO A 59 -1.82 7.60 7.75
CA PRO A 59 -1.64 7.00 6.42
C PRO A 59 -2.97 6.80 5.69
N VAL A 60 -2.99 7.13 4.39
CA VAL A 60 -4.13 6.94 3.49
C VAL A 60 -4.38 5.45 3.21
N VAL A 61 -3.30 4.69 3.07
CA VAL A 61 -3.29 3.24 2.87
C VAL A 61 -2.53 2.59 4.03
N LEU A 62 -3.09 1.51 4.58
CA LEU A 62 -2.47 0.71 5.63
C LEU A 62 -1.33 -0.12 5.05
N GLY A 63 -0.44 -0.64 5.91
CA GLY A 63 0.62 -1.57 5.47
C GLY A 63 0.11 -2.83 4.76
N SER A 64 -1.18 -3.15 4.88
CA SER A 64 -1.86 -4.22 4.14
C SER A 64 -2.27 -3.86 2.71
N GLY A 65 -2.13 -2.59 2.29
CA GLY A 65 -2.66 -2.08 1.03
C GLY A 65 -4.15 -1.68 1.07
N ALA A 66 -4.83 -1.85 2.21
CA ALA A 66 -6.22 -1.43 2.37
C ALA A 66 -6.32 0.08 2.65
N TRP A 67 -7.38 0.72 2.14
CA TRP A 67 -7.71 2.11 2.46
C TRP A 67 -8.04 2.28 3.94
N ASN A 68 -7.44 3.28 4.58
CA ASN A 68 -7.71 3.62 5.97
C ASN A 68 -8.96 4.50 6.13
N LEU A 69 -10.12 3.99 5.70
CA LEU A 69 -11.38 4.74 5.75
C LEU A 69 -11.88 5.02 7.17
N SER A 70 -11.38 4.26 8.16
CA SER A 70 -11.65 4.49 9.58
C SER A 70 -11.14 5.83 10.10
N ASN A 71 -10.17 6.46 9.43
CA ASN A 71 -9.58 7.73 9.84
C ASN A 71 -10.01 8.93 8.95
N VAL A 72 -11.09 8.76 8.20
CA VAL A 72 -11.62 9.78 7.30
C VAL A 72 -12.80 10.50 7.94
N TRP A 73 -12.72 11.83 8.01
CA TRP A 73 -13.82 12.69 8.45
C TRP A 73 -14.52 13.29 7.23
N ILE A 74 -15.84 13.14 7.15
CA ILE A 74 -16.65 13.58 6.01
C ILE A 74 -17.69 14.60 6.49
N ARG A 75 -17.77 15.74 5.81
CA ARG A 75 -18.79 16.75 6.07
C ARG A 75 -20.20 16.20 5.79
N PRO A 76 -21.20 16.58 6.61
CA PRO A 76 -22.59 16.24 6.34
C PRO A 76 -23.03 16.68 4.95
N GLU A 77 -24.02 15.99 4.40
CA GLU A 77 -24.64 16.38 3.14
C GLU A 77 -25.40 17.70 3.36
N PRO A 78 -25.21 18.73 2.51
CA PRO A 78 -26.00 19.94 2.62
C PRO A 78 -27.50 19.62 2.51
N ALA A 79 -28.30 20.20 3.40
CA ALA A 79 -29.74 20.01 3.39
C ALA A 79 -30.32 20.47 2.04
N LYS A 80 -31.09 19.60 1.39
CA LYS A 80 -31.78 19.95 0.15
C LYS A 80 -32.73 21.11 0.42
N PRO A 81 -32.67 22.22 -0.34
CA PRO A 81 -33.56 23.36 -0.12
C PRO A 81 -35.01 22.88 -0.27
N ARG A 82 -35.83 23.16 0.76
CA ARG A 82 -37.27 22.90 0.69
C ARG A 82 -37.88 23.85 -0.36
N PRO A 83 -38.74 23.35 -1.27
CA PRO A 83 -39.42 24.22 -2.21
C PRO A 83 -40.26 25.24 -1.45
N ARG A 84 -40.16 26.52 -1.84
CA ARG A 84 -41.03 27.57 -1.30
C ARG A 84 -42.46 27.25 -1.73
N GLN A 85 -43.36 27.08 -0.75
CA GLN A 85 -44.81 27.01 -0.98
C GLN A 85 -45.37 28.40 -1.28
#